data_AF-A0A6N9PGC9-F1
#
_entry.id   AF-A0A6N9PGC9-F1
#
_cell.length_a   1.000
_cell.length_b   1.000
_cell.length_c   1.000
_cell.angle_alpha   90.00
_cell.angle_beta   90.00
_cell.angle_gamma   90.00
#
_symmetry.space_group_name_H-M   'P 1'
#
loop_
_entity.id
_entity.type
_entity.pdbx_description
1 polymer ?
#
loop_
_entity_poly.entity_id
_entity_poly.type
_entity_poly.pdbx_seq_one_letter_code
_entity_poly.pdbx_strand_id
1 'polypeptide(L)'
;SPEKITVQEKDENGDPKVDGEGNPVYKTIDNPDYKKLKDMMGETTYVDIGLGMQENPDGTPIKSTVYNSALSGLEFLDFGVDEDGDPKNVISLMQKIGDHLMKASDMDGQWVQDPETKEWTNNSEAYKVLNRLCGKLEKAINKMDVEYDELDTKAAFLDGNSTRLTADVKALNEQILGIEEIDPVAAITSLSWAQYCYNAGLKIGTSILSQSLIDYMN
;
A
#
# COMPACT_ATOMS: atom_id res chain seq x y z
N SER A 1 11.11 20.24 11.37
CA SER A 1 12.59 20.35 11.38
C SER A 1 13.15 19.05 11.91
N PRO A 2 14.15 18.43 11.26
CA PRO A 2 14.60 17.10 11.66
C PRO A 2 15.34 17.22 12.99
N GLU A 3 14.84 16.53 14.02
CA GLU A 3 15.49 16.38 15.32
C GLU A 3 16.83 15.67 15.11
N LYS A 4 17.88 16.48 15.03
CA LYS A 4 19.25 16.05 15.28
C LYS A 4 19.29 15.60 16.72
N ILE A 5 19.51 14.30 16.96
CA ILE A 5 19.79 13.81 18.30
C ILE A 5 21.16 14.37 18.71
N THR A 6 21.15 15.40 19.53
CA THR A 6 22.35 16.00 20.13
C THR A 6 22.67 15.29 21.43
N VAL A 7 23.77 14.54 21.47
CA VAL A 7 24.24 13.86 22.70
C VAL A 7 25.40 14.66 23.27
N GLN A 8 25.32 15.01 24.56
CA GLN A 8 26.36 15.75 25.28
C GLN A 8 27.64 14.90 25.39
N GLU A 9 28.80 15.42 24.96
CA GLU A 9 30.08 14.73 25.14
C GLU A 9 30.40 14.65 26.64
N LYS A 10 30.94 13.51 27.09
CA LYS A 10 31.47 13.32 28.43
C LYS A 10 32.98 13.17 28.38
N ASP A 11 33.68 13.68 29.39
CA ASP A 11 35.13 13.49 29.54
C ASP A 11 35.49 12.08 30.06
N GLU A 12 36.78 11.80 30.20
CA GLU A 12 37.30 10.48 30.64
C GLU A 12 36.86 10.08 32.06
N ASN A 13 36.26 11.00 32.83
CA ASN A 13 35.75 10.75 34.19
C ASN A 13 34.22 10.66 34.25
N GLY A 14 33.53 10.83 33.11
CA GLY A 14 32.07 10.70 33.01
C GLY A 14 31.28 11.99 33.23
N ASP A 15 31.95 13.13 33.36
CA ASP A 15 31.35 14.44 33.53
C ASP A 15 31.10 15.14 32.18
N PRO A 16 30.08 16.02 32.07
CA PRO A 16 29.76 16.70 30.83
C PRO A 16 30.90 17.61 30.37
N LYS A 17 31.40 17.36 29.16
CA LYS A 17 32.50 18.12 28.55
C LYS A 17 32.01 19.52 28.20
N VAL A 18 32.64 20.52 28.80
CA VAL A 18 32.35 21.95 28.58
C VAL A 18 33.39 22.59 27.65
N ASP A 19 32.97 23.57 26.86
CA ASP A 19 33.87 24.44 26.11
C ASP A 19 34.60 25.44 27.04
N GLY A 20 35.52 26.23 26.48
CA GLY A 20 36.30 27.22 27.23
C GLY A 20 35.49 28.35 27.88
N GLU A 21 34.17 28.37 27.73
CA GLU A 21 33.23 29.35 28.27
C GLU A 21 32.21 28.70 29.23
N GLY A 22 32.32 27.39 29.50
CA GLY A 22 31.49 26.66 30.47
C GLY A 22 30.18 26.11 29.91
N ASN A 23 30.00 26.09 28.59
CA ASN A 23 28.80 25.52 27.96
C ASN A 23 29.03 24.06 27.54
N PRO A 24 28.00 23.20 27.66
CA PRO A 24 28.13 21.79 27.31
C PRO A 24 28.25 21.55 25.80
N VAL A 25 29.24 20.74 25.39
CA VAL A 25 29.50 20.39 23.99
C VAL A 25 28.62 19.21 23.58
N TYR A 26 27.83 19.36 22.51
CA TYR A 26 26.98 18.30 21.97
C TYR A 26 27.51 17.75 20.64
N LYS A 27 27.55 16.42 20.50
CA LYS A 27 27.85 15.72 19.25
C LYS A 27 26.55 15.27 18.58
N THR A 28 26.40 15.63 17.30
CA THR A 28 25.30 15.11 16.46
C THR A 28 25.67 13.68 16.04
N ILE A 29 24.92 12.67 16.48
CA ILE A 29 25.15 11.29 16.05
C ILE A 29 24.36 11.09 14.75
N ASP A 30 25.05 11.17 13.61
CA ASP A 30 24.54 10.62 12.35
C ASP A 30 24.47 9.09 12.50
N ASN A 31 23.31 8.55 12.89
CA ASN A 31 23.11 7.11 12.84
C ASN A 31 22.81 6.72 11.38
N PRO A 32 23.74 6.05 10.66
CA PRO A 32 23.53 5.66 9.26
C PRO A 32 22.32 4.76 9.09
N ASP A 33 21.99 3.96 10.12
CA ASP A 33 20.83 3.07 10.10
C ASP A 33 19.52 3.85 10.18
N TYR A 34 19.46 4.94 10.96
CA TYR A 34 18.26 5.78 11.03
C TYR A 34 17.97 6.48 9.68
N LYS A 35 19.01 6.94 8.99
CA LYS A 35 18.89 7.51 7.65
C LYS A 35 18.39 6.46 6.66
N LYS A 36 18.94 5.24 6.71
CA LYS A 36 18.52 4.13 5.86
C LYS A 36 17.05 3.74 6.11
N LEU A 37 16.61 3.68 7.36
CA LEU A 37 15.21 3.41 7.71
C LEU A 37 14.28 4.52 7.21
N LYS A 38 14.72 5.78 7.24
CA LYS A 38 13.97 6.90 6.65
C LYS A 38 13.91 6.83 5.13
N ASP A 39 14.98 6.42 4.48
CA ASP A 39 14.99 6.21 3.03
C ASP A 39 14.06 5.04 2.67
N MET A 40 14.06 3.94 3.43
CA MET A 40 13.15 2.79 3.27
C MET A 40 11.68 3.13 3.58
N MET A 41 11.41 4.10 4.45
CA MET A 41 10.04 4.61 4.67
C MET A 41 9.52 5.32 3.41
N GLY A 42 10.38 6.03 2.69
CA GLY A 42 10.02 6.78 1.49
C GLY A 42 10.00 5.96 0.20
N GLU A 43 10.29 4.65 0.26
CA GLU A 43 10.28 3.78 -0.92
C GLU A 43 8.86 3.62 -1.47
N THR A 44 8.72 3.92 -2.76
CA THR A 44 7.46 3.77 -3.49
C THR A 44 7.67 2.85 -4.69
N THR A 45 6.74 1.93 -4.88
CA THR A 45 6.71 1.02 -6.02
C THR A 45 5.44 1.28 -6.78
N TYR A 46 5.55 1.93 -7.93
CA TYR A 46 4.42 2.31 -8.76
C TYR A 46 4.04 1.18 -9.72
N VAL A 47 2.76 0.82 -9.74
CA VAL A 47 2.17 -0.19 -10.62
C VAL A 47 0.96 0.42 -11.33
N ASP A 48 0.83 0.18 -12.63
CA ASP A 48 -0.39 0.52 -13.36
C ASP A 48 -1.44 -0.56 -13.14
N ILE A 49 -2.62 -0.15 -12.68
CA ILE A 49 -3.78 -1.01 -12.42
C ILE A 49 -4.91 -0.71 -13.40
N GLY A 50 -4.60 -0.20 -14.60
CA GLY A 50 -5.58 0.15 -15.62
C GLY A 50 -6.21 1.52 -15.41
N LEU A 51 -5.47 2.45 -14.81
CA LEU A 51 -5.86 3.87 -14.68
C LEU A 51 -5.32 4.73 -15.83
N GLY A 52 -4.49 4.15 -16.70
CA GLY A 52 -3.87 4.86 -17.82
C GLY A 52 -2.68 5.66 -17.33
N MET A 53 -1.62 4.96 -16.93
CA MET A 53 -0.38 5.55 -16.42
C MET A 53 0.11 6.70 -17.32
N GLN A 54 0.39 7.84 -16.70
CA GLN A 54 0.99 9.01 -17.34
C GLN A 54 2.25 9.42 -16.61
N GLU A 55 3.24 9.86 -17.37
CA GLU A 55 4.50 10.38 -16.85
C GLU A 55 4.57 11.89 -17.06
N ASN A 56 5.15 12.60 -16.10
CA ASN A 56 5.54 13.98 -16.30
C ASN A 56 6.66 14.08 -17.36
N PRO A 57 6.91 15.28 -17.92
CA PRO A 57 8.04 15.50 -18.84
C PRO A 57 9.41 15.08 -18.26
N ASP A 58 9.53 15.05 -16.93
CA ASP A 58 10.73 14.65 -16.20
C ASP A 58 10.87 13.12 -16.01
N GLY A 59 9.98 12.31 -16.59
CA GLY A 59 10.01 10.84 -16.52
C GLY A 59 9.54 10.26 -15.18
N THR A 60 9.03 11.09 -14.27
CA THR A 60 8.40 10.62 -13.03
C THR A 60 6.91 10.31 -13.27
N PRO A 61 6.38 9.18 -12.80
CA PRO A 61 4.96 8.86 -12.96
C PRO A 61 4.09 9.84 -12.17
N ILE A 62 2.96 10.25 -12.76
CA ILE A 62 1.96 11.09 -12.10
C ILE A 62 1.24 10.24 -11.06
N LYS A 63 1.43 10.57 -9.77
CA LYS A 63 0.91 9.80 -8.62
C LYS A 63 -0.60 9.52 -8.64
N SER A 64 -1.38 10.31 -9.37
CA SER A 64 -2.83 10.09 -9.53
C SER A 64 -3.19 9.03 -10.58
N THR A 65 -2.23 8.62 -11.42
CA THR A 65 -2.42 7.68 -12.53
C THR A 65 -1.75 6.33 -12.29
N VAL A 66 -1.01 6.20 -11.19
CA VAL A 66 -0.29 4.99 -10.79
C VAL A 66 -0.66 4.62 -9.36
N TYR A 67 -0.69 3.33 -9.07
CA TYR A 67 -0.94 2.82 -7.74
C TYR A 67 0.40 2.55 -7.03
N ASN A 68 0.59 3.06 -5.81
CA ASN A 68 1.75 2.70 -5.00
C ASN A 68 1.48 1.39 -4.27
N SER A 69 2.14 0.31 -4.67
CA SER A 69 2.05 -1.00 -4.04
C SER A 69 3.07 -1.21 -2.91
N ALA A 70 4.00 -0.27 -2.70
CA ALA A 70 4.93 -0.39 -1.59
C ALA A 70 4.18 -0.21 -0.27
N LEU A 71 4.19 -1.25 0.56
CA LEU A 71 3.72 -1.20 1.93
C LEU A 71 4.94 -1.21 2.84
N SER A 72 5.23 -0.08 3.48
CA SER A 72 6.37 -0.01 4.39
C SER A 72 5.94 -0.43 5.79
N GLY A 73 6.42 -1.58 6.27
CA GLY A 73 6.16 -2.01 7.66
C GLY A 73 6.72 -1.03 8.70
N LEU A 74 7.63 -0.15 8.30
CA LEU A 74 8.14 0.95 9.13
C LEU A 74 7.11 2.06 9.34
N GLU A 75 6.20 2.27 8.40
CA GLU A 75 5.08 3.22 8.52
C GLU A 75 4.10 2.71 9.60
N PHE A 76 3.78 1.42 9.55
CA PHE A 76 2.92 0.73 10.52
C PHE A 76 3.49 0.69 11.94
N LEU A 77 4.76 0.30 12.08
CA LEU A 77 5.34 0.03 13.39
C LEU A 77 6.08 1.24 13.98
N ASP A 78 6.32 2.27 13.18
CA ASP A 78 7.16 3.43 13.46
C ASP A 78 8.61 3.07 13.84
N PHE A 79 9.51 4.06 13.79
CA PHE A 79 10.91 3.88 14.14
C PHE A 79 11.54 5.12 14.77
N GLY A 80 12.64 4.88 15.49
CA GLY A 80 13.40 5.91 16.17
C GLY A 80 13.09 6.02 17.65
N VAL A 81 13.59 7.09 18.24
CA VAL A 81 13.57 7.37 19.68
C VAL A 81 12.93 8.74 19.88
N ASP A 82 12.16 8.90 20.94
CA ASP A 82 11.61 10.19 21.33
C ASP A 82 12.59 11.02 22.19
N GLU A 83 12.17 12.23 22.55
CA GLU A 83 12.96 13.17 23.37
C GLU A 83 13.33 12.60 24.74
N ASP A 84 12.60 11.61 25.25
CA ASP A 84 12.85 10.94 26.54
C ASP A 84 13.82 9.75 26.43
N GLY A 85 14.29 9.40 25.22
CA GLY A 85 15.08 8.18 25.01
C GLY A 85 14.24 6.90 24.90
N ASP A 86 12.92 7.01 24.76
CA ASP A 86 12.02 5.88 24.58
C ASP A 86 11.80 5.56 23.09
N PRO A 87 11.81 4.28 22.70
CA PRO A 87 11.57 3.89 21.32
C PRO A 87 10.14 4.26 20.92
N LYS A 88 9.96 4.74 19.69
CA LYS A 88 8.62 4.96 19.12
C LYS A 88 7.98 3.66 18.60
N ASN A 89 8.81 2.64 18.37
CA ASN A 89 8.36 1.37 17.85
C ASN A 89 7.48 0.60 18.85
N VAL A 90 6.32 0.14 18.40
CA VAL A 90 5.34 -0.59 19.23
C VAL A 90 5.95 -1.80 19.95
N ILE A 91 6.77 -2.59 19.26
CA ILE A 91 7.37 -3.82 19.82
C ILE A 91 8.42 -3.46 20.88
N SER A 92 9.26 -2.47 20.61
CA SER A 92 10.26 -2.00 21.57
C SER A 92 9.62 -1.33 22.79
N LEU A 93 8.50 -0.62 22.62
CA LEU A 93 7.70 -0.10 23.73
C LEU A 93 7.12 -1.24 24.57
N MET A 94 6.56 -2.26 23.93
CA MET A 94 6.02 -3.44 24.62
C MET A 94 7.11 -4.22 25.38
N GLN A 95 8.30 -4.36 24.81
CA GLN A 95 9.45 -4.96 25.49
C GLN A 95 9.88 -4.15 26.71
N LYS A 96 10.02 -2.82 26.57
CA LYS A 96 10.36 -1.96 27.72
C LYS A 96 9.29 -1.99 28.81
N ILE A 97 8.02 -2.00 28.42
CA ILE A 97 6.90 -2.18 29.37
C ILE A 97 7.04 -3.54 30.06
N GLY A 98 7.29 -4.63 29.33
CA GLY A 98 7.53 -5.96 29.88
C GLY A 98 8.72 -6.01 30.84
N ASP A 99 9.86 -5.42 30.48
CA ASP A 99 11.06 -5.34 31.33
C ASP A 99 10.81 -4.52 32.59
N HIS A 100 10.00 -3.45 32.48
CA HIS A 100 9.54 -2.71 33.65
C HIS A 100 8.61 -3.58 34.49
N LEU A 101 7.65 -4.29 33.87
CA LEU A 101 6.69 -5.17 34.54
C LEU A 101 7.36 -6.32 35.31
N MET A 102 8.43 -6.91 34.77
CA MET A 102 9.21 -7.96 35.41
C MET A 102 10.01 -7.49 36.65
N LYS A 103 10.14 -6.17 36.85
CA LYS A 103 10.80 -5.61 38.04
C LYS A 103 9.83 -5.41 39.22
N ALA A 104 8.53 -5.63 39.04
CA ALA A 104 7.59 -5.67 40.16
C ALA A 104 7.80 -6.93 41.00
N SER A 105 7.50 -6.82 42.30
CA SER A 105 7.44 -7.96 43.20
C SER A 105 6.36 -8.95 42.77
N ASP A 106 6.73 -10.23 42.63
CA ASP A 106 5.84 -11.36 42.30
C ASP A 106 4.70 -11.57 43.32
N MET A 107 4.81 -10.99 44.53
CA MET A 107 3.88 -11.25 45.63
C MET A 107 2.82 -10.16 45.83
N ASP A 108 3.19 -8.89 45.64
CA ASP A 108 2.31 -7.74 45.96
C ASP A 108 2.10 -6.76 44.78
N GLY A 109 2.77 -6.98 43.63
CA GLY A 109 2.59 -6.13 42.43
C GLY A 109 3.15 -4.71 42.55
N GLN A 110 4.06 -4.50 43.51
CA GLN A 110 4.62 -3.19 43.84
C GLN A 110 6.05 -3.05 43.30
N TRP A 111 6.42 -1.84 42.88
CA TRP A 111 7.55 -1.60 41.95
C TRP A 111 8.89 -1.23 42.60
N VAL A 112 8.88 -0.64 43.79
CA VAL A 112 10.09 -0.15 44.47
C VAL A 112 10.08 -0.59 45.92
N GLN A 113 11.18 -1.20 46.37
CA GLN A 113 11.48 -1.37 47.77
C GLN A 113 12.09 -0.07 48.31
N ASP A 114 11.40 0.59 49.24
CA ASP A 114 11.87 1.81 49.87
C ASP A 114 13.20 1.52 50.62
N PRO A 115 14.28 2.30 50.38
CA PRO A 115 15.58 2.04 50.99
C PRO A 115 15.60 2.20 52.52
N GLU A 116 14.64 2.95 53.10
CA GLU A 116 14.54 3.13 54.55
C GLU A 116 13.58 2.13 55.20
N THR A 117 12.41 1.87 54.60
CA THR A 117 11.38 1.02 55.22
C THR A 117 11.38 -0.43 54.73
N LYS A 118 12.10 -0.73 53.64
CA LYS A 118 12.10 -2.03 52.94
C LYS A 118 10.71 -2.50 52.50
N GLU A 119 9.71 -1.63 52.55
CA GLU A 119 8.37 -1.88 52.08
C GLU A 119 8.30 -1.61 50.59
N TRP A 120 7.48 -2.40 49.91
CA TRP A 120 7.19 -2.09 48.53
C TRP A 120 6.23 -0.89 48.48
N THR A 121 6.30 -0.07 47.43
CA THR A 121 5.30 1.00 47.20
C THR A 121 4.98 1.21 45.72
N ASN A 122 3.75 1.62 45.42
CA ASN A 122 3.28 1.99 44.07
C ASN A 122 3.39 3.48 43.74
N ASN A 123 3.90 4.30 44.67
CA ASN A 123 4.01 5.75 44.50
C ASN A 123 5.37 6.19 43.94
N SER A 124 6.07 5.28 43.27
CA SER A 124 7.45 5.43 42.83
C SER A 124 7.57 5.97 41.40
N GLU A 125 8.72 6.58 41.08
CA GLU A 125 9.05 7.03 39.72
C GLU A 125 8.89 5.91 38.67
N ALA A 126 9.05 4.64 39.06
CA ALA A 126 8.81 3.48 38.21
C ALA A 126 7.37 3.37 37.70
N TYR A 127 6.37 3.68 38.54
CA TYR A 127 4.95 3.67 38.14
C TYR A 127 4.64 4.81 37.15
N LYS A 128 5.25 5.99 37.33
CA LYS A 128 5.11 7.11 36.40
C LYS A 128 5.73 6.80 35.05
N VAL A 129 6.91 6.16 35.02
CA VAL A 129 7.57 5.70 33.79
C VAL A 129 6.70 4.67 33.07
N LEU A 130 6.14 3.69 33.79
CA LEU A 130 5.24 2.70 33.21
C LEU A 130 3.99 3.33 32.61
N ASN A 131 3.32 4.23 33.34
CA ASN A 131 2.14 4.93 32.84
C ASN A 131 2.47 5.77 31.59
N ARG A 132 3.61 6.46 31.59
CA ARG A 132 4.10 7.20 30.42
C ARG A 132 4.34 6.26 29.22
N LEU A 133 4.98 5.11 29.43
CA LEU A 133 5.23 4.11 28.39
C LEU A 133 3.92 3.51 27.86
N CYS A 134 2.97 3.20 28.72
CA CYS A 134 1.64 2.73 28.32
C CYS A 134 0.89 3.78 27.49
N GLY A 135 0.93 5.06 27.88
CA GLY A 135 0.34 6.15 27.08
C GLY A 135 1.04 6.34 25.73
N LYS A 136 2.35 6.11 25.65
CA LYS A 136 3.10 6.09 24.37
C LYS A 136 2.71 4.88 23.51
N LEU A 137 2.53 3.71 24.12
CA LEU A 137 2.07 2.50 23.44
C LEU A 137 0.66 2.69 22.88
N GLU A 138 -0.26 3.28 23.64
CA GLU A 138 -1.62 3.58 23.18
C GLU A 138 -1.61 4.50 21.95
N LYS A 139 -0.76 5.54 21.95
CA LYS A 139 -0.57 6.40 20.78
C LYS A 139 -0.02 5.64 19.57
N ALA A 140 0.93 4.73 19.81
CA ALA A 140 1.53 3.92 18.74
C ALA A 140 0.52 2.91 18.15
N ILE A 141 -0.33 2.32 18.99
CA ILE A 141 -1.44 1.45 18.55
C ILE A 141 -2.46 2.26 17.75
N ASN A 142 -2.89 3.43 18.24
CA ASN A 142 -3.83 4.29 17.51
C ASN A 142 -3.29 4.69 16.13
N LYS A 143 -1.97 4.93 16.01
CA LYS A 143 -1.33 5.17 14.72
C LYS A 143 -1.43 3.93 13.83
N MET A 144 -1.11 2.75 14.35
CA MET A 144 -1.23 1.49 13.61
C MET A 144 -2.66 1.25 13.11
N ASP A 145 -3.67 1.58 13.90
CA ASP A 145 -5.08 1.48 13.51
C ASP A 145 -5.41 2.43 12.34
N VAL A 146 -4.90 3.67 12.36
CA VAL A 146 -5.06 4.61 11.24
C VAL A 146 -4.41 4.08 9.97
N GLU A 147 -3.18 3.56 10.06
CA GLU A 147 -2.49 2.97 8.90
C GLU A 147 -3.21 1.72 8.37
N TYR A 148 -3.83 0.94 9.27
CA TYR A 148 -4.67 -0.19 8.90
C TYR A 148 -5.93 0.24 8.16
N ASP A 149 -6.62 1.28 8.63
CA ASP A 149 -7.78 1.86 7.94
C ASP A 149 -7.38 2.38 6.55
N GLU A 150 -6.21 3.04 6.43
CA GLU A 150 -5.68 3.45 5.13
C GLU A 150 -5.41 2.26 4.20
N LEU A 151 -4.84 1.17 4.72
CA LEU A 151 -4.64 -0.05 3.95
C LEU A 151 -5.95 -0.69 3.50
N ASP A 152 -6.96 -0.73 4.38
CA ASP A 152 -8.28 -1.27 4.06
C ASP A 152 -8.96 -0.46 2.95
N THR A 153 -8.91 0.88 3.01
CA THR A 153 -9.43 1.72 1.94
C THR A 153 -8.71 1.49 0.60
N LYS A 154 -7.38 1.32 0.62
CA LYS A 154 -6.58 0.97 -0.57
C LYS A 154 -6.96 -0.41 -1.12
N ALA A 155 -7.19 -1.39 -0.26
CA ALA A 155 -7.63 -2.73 -0.65
C ALA A 155 -9.03 -2.71 -1.27
N ALA A 156 -9.98 -2.00 -0.66
CA ALA A 156 -11.32 -1.82 -1.20
C ALA A 156 -11.31 -1.14 -2.58
N PHE A 157 -10.45 -0.16 -2.78
CA PHE A 157 -10.24 0.47 -4.09
C PHE A 157 -9.71 -0.51 -5.14
N LEU A 158 -8.71 -1.34 -4.79
CA LEU A 158 -8.18 -2.36 -5.68
C LEU A 158 -9.23 -3.41 -6.05
N ASP A 159 -10.03 -3.87 -5.09
CA ASP A 159 -11.10 -4.86 -5.31
C ASP A 159 -12.21 -4.31 -6.23
N GLY A 160 -12.63 -3.07 -5.98
CA GLY A 160 -13.59 -2.37 -6.83
C GLY A 160 -13.06 -2.20 -8.26
N ASN A 161 -11.78 -1.83 -8.40
CA ASN A 161 -11.15 -1.70 -9.72
C ASN A 161 -11.00 -3.05 -10.44
N SER A 162 -10.65 -4.12 -9.73
CA SER A 162 -10.59 -5.49 -10.27
C SER A 162 -11.95 -5.96 -10.78
N THR A 163 -13.02 -5.73 -10.00
CA THR A 163 -14.39 -6.05 -10.39
C THR A 163 -14.80 -5.28 -11.64
N ARG A 164 -14.49 -3.98 -11.71
CA ARG A 164 -14.75 -3.15 -12.89
C ARG A 164 -14.02 -3.67 -14.12
N LEU A 165 -12.71 -3.89 -14.03
CA LEU A 165 -11.91 -4.42 -15.15
C LEU A 165 -12.41 -5.78 -15.63
N THR A 166 -12.84 -6.65 -14.71
CA THR A 166 -13.43 -7.95 -15.06
C THR A 166 -14.76 -7.79 -15.80
N ALA A 167 -15.60 -6.85 -15.39
CA ALA A 167 -16.84 -6.54 -16.09
C ALA A 167 -16.58 -5.95 -17.48
N ASP A 168 -15.63 -5.03 -17.60
CA ASP A 168 -15.22 -4.42 -18.86
C ASP A 168 -14.70 -5.48 -19.84
N VAL A 169 -13.86 -6.42 -19.38
CA VAL A 169 -13.37 -7.55 -20.19
C VAL A 169 -14.52 -8.43 -20.68
N LYS A 170 -15.51 -8.74 -19.82
CA LYS A 170 -16.68 -9.52 -20.23
C LYS A 170 -17.50 -8.79 -21.28
N ALA A 171 -17.77 -7.50 -21.07
CA ALA A 171 -18.52 -6.68 -22.01
C ALA A 171 -17.80 -6.56 -23.36
N LEU A 172 -16.48 -6.39 -23.37
CA LEU A 172 -15.68 -6.38 -24.59
C LEU A 172 -15.72 -7.74 -25.31
N ASN A 173 -15.61 -8.85 -24.59
CA ASN A 173 -15.74 -10.18 -25.20
C ASN A 173 -17.12 -10.40 -25.80
N GLU A 174 -18.19 -9.97 -25.15
CA GLU A 174 -19.55 -10.02 -25.70
C GLU A 174 -19.69 -9.18 -26.97
N GLN A 175 -19.09 -7.99 -27.00
CA GLN A 175 -19.08 -7.13 -28.19
C GLN A 175 -18.28 -7.75 -29.33
N ILE A 176 -17.10 -8.32 -29.03
CA ILE A 176 -16.28 -9.03 -30.02
C ILE A 176 -17.08 -10.19 -30.61
N LEU A 177 -17.68 -11.04 -29.77
CA LEU A 177 -18.53 -12.14 -30.23
C LEU A 177 -19.71 -11.62 -31.05
N GLY A 178 -20.38 -10.56 -30.61
CA GLY A 178 -21.50 -9.96 -31.36
C GLY A 178 -21.13 -9.36 -32.72
N ILE A 179 -19.87 -8.99 -32.94
CA ILE A 179 -19.35 -8.48 -34.22
C ILE A 179 -18.80 -9.62 -35.08
N GLU A 180 -18.09 -10.57 -34.48
CA GLU A 180 -17.42 -11.68 -35.19
C GLU A 180 -18.39 -12.81 -35.55
N GLU A 181 -19.37 -13.11 -34.70
CA GLU A 181 -20.38 -14.10 -35.00
C GLU A 181 -21.42 -13.53 -35.98
N ILE A 182 -21.37 -14.03 -37.21
CA ILE A 182 -22.52 -13.96 -38.10
C ILE A 182 -23.55 -14.94 -37.54
N ASP A 183 -24.75 -14.46 -37.20
CA ASP A 183 -25.87 -15.33 -36.82
C ASP A 183 -26.03 -16.45 -37.87
N PRO A 184 -25.81 -17.73 -37.51
CA PRO A 184 -25.86 -18.81 -38.48
C PRO A 184 -27.22 -18.91 -39.16
N VAL A 185 -28.32 -18.51 -38.50
CA VAL A 185 -29.65 -18.47 -39.11
C VAL A 185 -29.73 -17.39 -40.17
N ALA A 186 -29.20 -16.19 -39.91
CA ALA A 186 -29.12 -15.11 -40.88
C ALA A 186 -28.19 -15.49 -42.06
N ALA A 187 -27.05 -16.13 -41.78
CA ALA A 187 -26.13 -16.63 -42.80
C ALA A 187 -26.78 -17.70 -43.68
N ILE A 188 -27.45 -18.69 -43.08
CA ILE A 188 -28.15 -19.77 -43.80
C ILE A 188 -29.30 -19.19 -44.62
N THR A 189 -30.07 -18.26 -44.06
CA THR A 189 -31.18 -17.61 -44.77
C THR A 189 -30.66 -16.82 -45.97
N SER A 190 -29.59 -16.03 -45.78
CA SER A 190 -28.94 -15.29 -46.87
C SER A 190 -28.40 -16.22 -47.96
N LEU A 191 -27.75 -17.31 -47.57
CA LEU A 191 -27.26 -18.34 -48.50
C LEU A 191 -28.42 -19.02 -49.24
N SER A 192 -29.53 -19.33 -48.56
CA SER A 192 -30.71 -19.94 -49.15
C SER A 192 -31.36 -19.01 -50.17
N TRP A 193 -31.49 -17.72 -49.86
CA TRP A 193 -31.95 -16.70 -50.80
C TRP A 193 -31.01 -16.55 -51.99
N ALA A 194 -29.70 -16.54 -51.76
CA ALA A 194 -28.71 -16.49 -52.83
C ALA A 194 -28.81 -17.71 -53.76
N GLN A 195 -28.98 -18.92 -53.20
CA GLN A 195 -29.20 -20.15 -53.97
C GLN A 195 -30.52 -20.12 -54.76
N TYR A 196 -31.59 -19.61 -54.15
CA TYR A 196 -32.88 -19.46 -54.82
C TYR A 196 -32.79 -18.49 -56.00
N CYS A 197 -32.22 -17.31 -55.79
CA CYS A 197 -31.99 -16.30 -56.83
C CYS A 197 -31.06 -16.84 -57.93
N TYR A 198 -30.01 -17.57 -57.57
CA TYR A 198 -29.10 -18.19 -58.53
C TYR A 198 -29.83 -19.22 -59.40
N ASN A 199 -30.57 -20.15 -58.80
CA ASN A 199 -31.33 -21.16 -59.53
C ASN A 199 -32.43 -20.55 -60.41
N ALA A 200 -33.11 -19.51 -59.92
CA ALA A 200 -34.10 -18.76 -60.69
C ALA A 200 -33.46 -18.04 -61.87
N GLY A 201 -32.34 -17.35 -61.66
CA GLY A 201 -31.56 -16.68 -62.70
C GLY A 201 -31.04 -17.66 -63.74
N LEU A 202 -30.57 -18.83 -63.33
CA LEU A 202 -30.13 -19.89 -64.24
C LEU A 202 -31.30 -20.41 -65.07
N LYS A 203 -32.47 -20.67 -64.47
CA LYS A 203 -33.67 -21.11 -65.18
C LYS A 203 -34.18 -20.08 -66.19
N ILE A 204 -34.24 -18.82 -65.80
CA ILE A 204 -34.67 -17.71 -66.66
C ILE A 204 -33.64 -17.48 -67.77
N GLY A 205 -32.34 -17.48 -67.44
CA GLY A 205 -31.24 -17.35 -68.39
C GLY A 205 -31.28 -18.43 -69.46
N THR A 206 -31.46 -19.70 -69.08
CA THR A 206 -31.61 -20.81 -70.04
C THR A 206 -32.86 -20.63 -70.90
N SER A 207 -33.98 -20.15 -70.34
CA SER A 207 -35.21 -19.89 -71.10
C SER A 207 -35.08 -18.74 -72.10
N ILE A 208 -34.39 -17.65 -71.74
CA ILE A 208 -34.17 -16.50 -72.63
C ILE A 208 -33.14 -16.83 -73.72
N LEU A 209 -32.06 -17.53 -73.38
CA LEU A 209 -31.06 -17.95 -74.36
C LEU A 209 -31.62 -18.95 -75.38
N SER A 210 -32.46 -19.90 -74.95
CA SER A 210 -33.04 -20.88 -75.87
C SER A 210 -34.14 -20.30 -76.78
N GLN A 211 -34.99 -19.39 -76.28
CA GLN A 211 -35.96 -18.68 -77.15
C GLN A 211 -35.27 -17.67 -78.08
N SER A 212 -34.31 -16.87 -77.59
CA SER A 212 -33.65 -15.87 -78.44
C SER A 212 -32.69 -16.47 -79.48
N LEU A 213 -32.04 -17.61 -79.20
CA LEU A 213 -31.22 -18.30 -80.20
C LEU A 213 -32.07 -18.93 -81.31
N ILE A 214 -33.24 -19.51 -80.97
CA ILE A 214 -34.15 -20.10 -81.98
C ILE A 214 -34.81 -19.02 -82.85
N ASP A 215 -35.13 -17.85 -82.28
CA ASP A 215 -35.70 -16.71 -83.02
C ASP A 215 -34.66 -16.01 -83.93
N TYR A 216 -33.35 -16.14 -83.63
CA TYR A 216 -32.27 -15.61 -84.48
C TYR A 216 -31.77 -16.61 -85.55
N MET A 217 -32.19 -17.88 -85.49
CA MET A 217 -31.79 -18.96 -86.39
C MET A 217 -32.84 -19.35 -87.44
N ASN A 218 -34.04 -18.76 -87.40
CA ASN A 218 -35.13 -18.99 -88.37
C ASN A 218 -35.23 -17.81 -89.35
#